data_AF-A0AAU2BW03-F1
#
_entry.id   AF-A0AAU2BW03-F1
#
_cell.length_a   1.000
_cell.length_b   1.000
_cell.length_c   1.000
_cell.angle_alpha   90.00
_cell.angle_beta   90.00
_cell.angle_gamma   90.00
#
_symmetry.space_group_name_H-M   'P 1'
#
loop_
_entity.id
_entity.type
_entity.pdbx_description
1 polymer ?
#
loop_
_entity_poly.entity_id
_entity_poly.type
_entity_poly.pdbx_seq_one_letter_code
_entity_poly.pdbx_strand_id
1 'polypeptide(L)'
;MGAGRVAGVTRARALRTRCLGVEGAGQVAASRELDDALRYLAATPYRRDVTPGVTPAEAQRAVSATLLWHLRVLAGWQPAGGTDAVRALAAGFEIANTEHHVSALAADPRQPGTGRLHPPPYRLGALAIAWTRVARTRSPSELRTALAASAWGDPGGDSPAAIATGMRVSAAVRLATAVPDAARWAAARLALLFGREVFVVGRRMPDVSVHRAARLLGPRAVGARSYAEFRQVLPADARWLLTDVEEAADLWRAEARWWDAVERDGRELLRRARFGPQPVVGAVALLSVDAWRIRGALELAARGGGPGDWLGGVLDAPG
;
A
#
# COMPACT_ATOMS: atom_id res chain seq x y z
N MET A 1 -32.70 -5.94 2.29
CA MET A 1 -31.78 -4.80 2.54
C MET A 1 -31.49 -4.75 4.03
N GLY A 2 -30.22 -4.80 4.46
CA GLY A 2 -29.88 -4.95 5.88
C GLY A 2 -29.34 -3.66 6.49
N ALA A 3 -29.70 -3.37 7.75
CA ALA A 3 -29.23 -2.23 8.52
C ALA A 3 -27.69 -2.10 8.55
N GLY A 4 -26.96 -3.23 8.52
CA GLY A 4 -25.51 -3.25 8.47
C GLY A 4 -24.90 -2.53 7.26
N ARG A 5 -25.56 -2.58 6.09
CA ARG A 5 -25.04 -1.92 4.87
C ARG A 5 -25.20 -0.40 4.95
N VAL A 6 -26.33 0.09 5.47
CA VAL A 6 -26.57 1.53 5.68
C VAL A 6 -25.58 2.09 6.71
N ALA A 7 -25.39 1.38 7.82
CA ALA A 7 -24.42 1.75 8.85
C ALA A 7 -22.98 1.83 8.30
N GLY A 8 -22.59 0.87 7.45
CA GLY A 8 -21.30 0.86 6.78
C GLY A 8 -21.07 2.09 5.88
N VAL A 9 -22.06 2.45 5.06
CA VAL A 9 -21.97 3.61 4.14
C VAL A 9 -21.93 4.94 4.91
N THR A 10 -22.78 5.10 5.93
CA THR A 10 -22.78 6.32 6.76
C THR A 10 -21.43 6.51 7.45
N ARG A 11 -20.83 5.44 7.99
CA ARG A 11 -19.49 5.52 8.58
C ARG A 11 -18.38 5.75 7.56
N ALA A 12 -18.47 5.16 6.37
CA ALA A 12 -17.53 5.44 5.29
C ALA A 12 -17.50 6.94 4.95
N ARG A 13 -18.68 7.57 4.85
CA ARG A 13 -18.80 9.02 4.63
C ARG A 13 -18.30 9.84 5.82
N ALA A 14 -18.60 9.42 7.04
CA ALA A 14 -18.13 10.09 8.25
C ALA A 14 -16.60 10.03 8.37
N LEU A 15 -15.95 8.90 8.05
CA LEU A 15 -14.50 8.78 8.12
C LEU A 15 -13.77 9.65 7.09
N ARG A 16 -14.43 10.12 6.03
CA ARG A 16 -13.85 11.13 5.14
C ARG A 16 -13.48 12.41 5.89
N THR A 17 -14.23 12.79 6.93
CA THR A 17 -13.87 13.99 7.74
C THR A 17 -12.61 13.78 8.57
N ARG A 18 -12.04 12.57 8.57
CA ARG A 18 -10.76 12.26 9.19
C ARG A 18 -9.56 12.49 8.28
N CYS A 19 -9.78 12.76 6.99
CA CYS A 19 -8.71 13.12 6.06
C CYS A 19 -8.32 14.58 6.26
N LEU A 20 -7.03 14.88 6.23
CA LEU A 20 -6.49 16.25 6.29
C LEU A 20 -6.58 16.95 4.93
N GLY A 21 -6.56 16.16 3.85
CA GLY A 21 -6.58 16.66 2.49
C GLY A 21 -5.28 17.37 2.10
N VAL A 22 -5.32 18.00 0.93
CA VAL A 22 -4.17 18.69 0.32
C VAL A 22 -3.67 19.83 1.20
N GLU A 23 -4.59 20.60 1.78
CA GLU A 23 -4.25 21.73 2.65
C GLU A 23 -3.52 21.27 3.92
N GLY A 24 -4.09 20.29 4.65
CA GLY A 24 -3.45 19.81 5.87
C GLY A 24 -2.11 19.11 5.61
N ALA A 25 -1.97 18.40 4.49
CA ALA A 25 -0.68 17.85 4.08
C ALA A 25 0.33 18.95 3.70
N GLY A 26 -0.12 20.05 3.08
CA GLY A 26 0.70 21.23 2.82
C GLY A 26 1.19 21.90 4.12
N GLN A 27 0.35 21.98 5.15
CA GLN A 27 0.75 22.49 6.47
C GLN A 27 1.84 21.62 7.12
N VAL A 28 1.71 20.30 7.03
CA VAL A 28 2.75 19.36 7.49
C VAL A 28 4.04 19.58 6.70
N ALA A 29 4.00 19.64 5.38
CA ALA A 29 5.19 19.78 4.53
C ALA A 29 5.89 21.15 4.69
N ALA A 30 5.14 22.20 5.03
CA ALA A 30 5.68 23.55 5.27
C ALA A 30 6.39 23.69 6.63
N SER A 31 6.26 22.69 7.51
CA SER A 31 6.95 22.67 8.80
C SER A 31 8.46 22.60 8.58
N ARG A 32 9.23 23.47 9.25
CA ARG A 32 10.70 23.53 9.11
C ARG A 32 11.41 22.46 9.93
N GLU A 33 10.73 21.94 10.95
CA GLU A 33 11.22 20.87 11.80
C GLU A 33 10.18 19.75 11.88
N LEU A 34 10.64 18.52 12.04
CA LEU A 34 9.74 17.37 12.18
C LEU A 34 8.82 17.53 13.41
N ASP A 35 9.33 18.04 14.53
CA ASP A 35 8.52 18.20 15.73
C ASP A 35 7.38 19.21 15.55
N ASP A 36 7.54 20.22 14.69
CA ASP A 36 6.46 21.16 14.34
C ASP A 36 5.33 20.44 13.59
N ALA A 37 5.70 19.61 12.62
CA ALA A 37 4.77 18.76 11.88
C ALA A 37 4.05 17.77 12.82
N LEU A 38 4.77 17.16 13.76
CA LEU A 38 4.18 16.23 14.75
C LEU A 38 3.22 16.95 15.69
N ARG A 39 3.56 18.17 16.15
CA ARG A 39 2.66 19.01 16.96
C ARG A 39 1.39 19.37 16.19
N TYR A 40 1.50 19.71 14.91
CA TYR A 40 0.32 19.91 14.05
C TYR A 40 -0.52 18.64 13.99
N LEU A 41 0.07 17.49 13.66
CA LEU A 41 -0.65 16.21 13.54
C LEU A 41 -1.32 15.77 14.85
N ALA A 42 -0.75 16.09 16.01
CA ALA A 42 -1.33 15.81 17.33
C ALA A 42 -2.68 16.51 17.56
N ALA A 43 -2.98 17.59 16.84
CA ALA A 43 -4.29 18.27 16.86
C ALA A 43 -5.31 17.67 15.87
N THR A 44 -4.91 16.66 15.09
CA THR A 44 -5.72 16.10 13.99
C THR A 44 -6.22 14.68 14.30
N PRO A 45 -6.97 14.04 13.38
CA PRO A 45 -7.28 12.61 13.46
C PRO A 45 -6.08 11.67 13.57
N TYR A 46 -4.86 12.09 13.20
CA TYR A 46 -3.63 11.29 13.29
C TYR A 46 -3.01 11.25 14.69
N ARG A 47 -3.55 11.99 15.66
CA ARG A 47 -3.00 12.14 17.02
C ARG A 47 -2.70 10.87 17.80
N ARG A 48 -3.33 9.74 17.45
CA ARG A 48 -3.41 8.56 18.32
C ARG A 48 -2.03 7.98 18.63
N ASP A 49 -1.20 7.87 17.60
CA ASP A 49 0.09 7.18 17.66
C ASP A 49 1.26 8.14 17.37
N VAL A 50 0.98 9.45 17.21
CA VAL A 50 1.97 10.49 16.96
C VAL A 50 2.52 11.01 18.28
N THR A 51 3.82 10.82 18.49
CA THR A 51 4.54 11.25 19.70
C THR A 51 5.67 12.21 19.27
N PRO A 52 5.94 13.31 20.01
CA PRO A 52 7.10 14.16 19.75
C PRO A 52 8.44 13.41 19.91
N GLY A 53 9.50 13.90 19.25
CA GLY A 53 10.85 13.35 19.38
C GLY A 53 11.08 11.98 18.72
N VAL A 54 10.16 11.53 17.86
CA VAL A 54 10.30 10.29 17.07
C VAL A 54 10.97 10.57 15.73
N THR A 55 11.55 9.53 15.14
CA THR A 55 12.13 9.60 13.79
C THR A 55 11.06 9.78 12.70
N PRO A 56 11.41 10.27 11.50
CA PRO A 56 10.47 10.37 10.38
C PRO A 56 9.80 9.03 10.04
N ALA A 57 10.56 7.94 10.09
CA ALA A 57 10.06 6.59 9.85
C ALA A 57 9.02 6.15 10.90
N GLU A 58 9.25 6.46 12.17
CA GLU A 58 8.29 6.19 13.26
C GLU A 58 7.03 7.03 13.12
N ALA A 59 7.15 8.30 12.73
CA ALA A 59 6.02 9.18 12.45
C ALA A 59 5.18 8.68 11.26
N GLN A 60 5.82 8.31 10.15
CA GLN A 60 5.15 7.72 8.98
C GLN A 60 4.43 6.41 9.34
N ARG A 61 5.05 5.63 10.24
CA ARG A 61 4.46 4.41 10.78
C ARG A 61 3.24 4.68 11.66
N ALA A 62 3.28 5.72 12.49
CA ALA A 62 2.12 6.14 13.30
C ALA A 62 0.92 6.56 12.43
N VAL A 63 1.17 7.29 11.35
CA VAL A 63 0.16 7.65 10.33
C VAL A 63 -0.43 6.38 9.71
N SER A 64 0.42 5.43 9.34
CA SER A 64 -0.01 4.13 8.79
C SER A 64 -0.82 3.30 9.80
N ALA A 65 -0.43 3.30 11.08
CA ALA A 65 -1.17 2.63 12.16
C ALA A 65 -2.56 3.24 12.37
N THR A 66 -2.67 4.58 12.27
CA THR A 66 -3.95 5.28 12.31
C THR A 66 -4.84 4.89 11.12
N LEU A 67 -4.28 4.84 9.90
CA LEU A 67 -5.00 4.34 8.72
C LEU A 67 -5.53 2.93 8.98
N LEU A 68 -4.68 1.99 9.44
CA LEU A 68 -5.11 0.62 9.73
C LEU A 68 -6.24 0.58 10.77
N TRP A 69 -6.19 1.43 11.79
CA TRP A 69 -7.28 1.53 12.76
C TRP A 69 -8.59 1.93 12.08
N HIS A 70 -8.59 2.94 11.21
CA HIS A 70 -9.77 3.33 10.43
C HIS A 70 -10.28 2.18 9.54
N LEU A 71 -9.39 1.42 8.89
CA LEU A 71 -9.78 0.27 8.07
C LEU A 71 -10.40 -0.85 8.90
N ARG A 72 -9.86 -1.11 10.10
CA ARG A 72 -10.43 -2.09 11.03
C ARG A 72 -11.81 -1.68 11.53
N VAL A 73 -11.98 -0.39 11.84
CA VAL A 73 -13.30 0.16 12.17
C VAL A 73 -14.24 -0.09 11.01
N LEU A 74 -13.90 0.31 9.78
CA LEU A 74 -14.74 0.10 8.59
C LEU A 74 -15.15 -1.36 8.40
N ALA A 75 -14.18 -2.28 8.47
CA ALA A 75 -14.41 -3.71 8.32
C ALA A 75 -15.37 -4.26 9.39
N GLY A 76 -15.27 -3.80 10.64
CA GLY A 76 -16.19 -4.21 11.72
C GLY A 76 -17.65 -3.82 11.48
N TRP A 77 -17.92 -2.89 10.55
CA TRP A 77 -19.27 -2.46 10.19
C TRP A 77 -19.74 -3.00 8.84
N GLN A 78 -18.94 -3.83 8.18
CA GLN A 78 -19.33 -4.44 6.91
C GLN A 78 -19.97 -5.82 7.11
N PRO A 79 -20.93 -6.21 6.25
CA PRO A 79 -21.24 -7.62 6.05
C PRO A 79 -20.02 -8.36 5.46
N ALA A 80 -20.01 -9.69 5.53
CA ALA A 80 -18.85 -10.52 5.16
C ALA A 80 -18.13 -10.11 3.86
N GLY A 81 -18.87 -9.93 2.75
CA GLY A 81 -18.27 -9.52 1.47
C GLY A 81 -17.63 -8.12 1.47
N GLY A 82 -18.12 -7.18 2.29
CA GLY A 82 -17.48 -5.87 2.45
C GLY A 82 -16.20 -5.96 3.30
N THR A 83 -16.17 -6.86 4.28
CA THR A 83 -14.95 -7.16 5.07
C THR A 83 -13.86 -7.74 4.18
N ASP A 84 -14.20 -8.62 3.23
CA ASP A 84 -13.23 -9.19 2.29
C ASP A 84 -12.63 -8.14 1.36
N ALA A 85 -13.44 -7.18 0.89
CA ALA A 85 -12.97 -6.03 0.11
C ALA A 85 -11.99 -5.15 0.91
N VAL A 86 -12.32 -4.81 2.16
CA VAL A 86 -11.41 -4.05 3.04
C VAL A 86 -10.14 -4.85 3.33
N ARG A 87 -10.23 -6.17 3.52
CA ARG A 87 -9.07 -7.04 3.69
C ARG A 87 -8.16 -7.04 2.47
N ALA A 88 -8.72 -7.06 1.26
CA ALA A 88 -7.94 -6.98 0.02
C ALA A 88 -7.23 -5.62 -0.12
N LEU A 89 -7.90 -4.52 0.22
CA LEU A 89 -7.33 -3.17 0.18
C LEU A 89 -6.29 -2.93 1.29
N ALA A 90 -6.42 -3.60 2.43
CA ALA A 90 -5.49 -3.51 3.56
C ALA A 90 -4.28 -4.48 3.46
N ALA A 91 -4.15 -5.21 2.35
CA ALA A 91 -3.11 -6.21 2.13
C ALA A 91 -1.68 -5.72 2.43
N GLY A 92 -1.39 -4.45 2.15
CA GLY A 92 -0.09 -3.82 2.40
C GLY A 92 0.39 -3.89 3.85
N PHE A 93 -0.52 -3.90 4.83
CA PHE A 93 -0.13 -3.98 6.25
C PHE A 93 0.41 -5.36 6.65
N GLU A 94 -0.18 -6.42 6.10
CA GLU A 94 0.32 -7.77 6.34
C GLU A 94 1.59 -8.05 5.55
N ILE A 95 1.70 -7.53 4.32
CA ILE A 95 2.95 -7.53 3.56
C ILE A 95 4.06 -6.88 4.37
N ALA A 96 3.83 -5.67 4.88
CA ALA A 96 4.82 -4.97 5.70
C ALA A 96 5.22 -5.79 6.93
N ASN A 97 4.26 -6.39 7.65
CA ASN A 97 4.58 -7.28 8.77
C ASN A 97 5.47 -8.45 8.35
N THR A 98 5.15 -9.10 7.23
CA THR A 98 5.93 -10.23 6.71
C THR A 98 7.31 -9.82 6.22
N GLU A 99 7.47 -8.64 5.61
CA GLU A 99 8.77 -8.11 5.18
C GLU A 99 9.70 -7.84 6.37
N HIS A 100 9.18 -7.26 7.44
CA HIS A 100 9.95 -7.07 8.67
C HIS A 100 10.31 -8.42 9.30
N HIS A 101 9.35 -9.36 9.33
CA HIS A 101 9.59 -10.70 9.88
C HIS A 101 10.65 -11.48 9.11
N VAL A 102 10.57 -11.54 7.77
CA VAL A 102 11.57 -12.25 6.96
C VAL A 102 12.95 -11.58 7.05
N SER A 103 13.01 -10.25 7.15
CA SER A 103 14.27 -9.53 7.36
C SER A 103 14.90 -9.91 8.71
N ALA A 104 14.10 -10.02 9.76
CA ALA A 104 14.55 -10.47 11.07
C ALA A 104 15.01 -11.93 11.07
N LEU A 105 14.33 -12.82 10.34
CA LEU A 105 14.73 -14.22 10.18
C LEU A 105 16.01 -14.40 9.36
N ALA A 106 16.29 -13.48 8.44
CA ALA A 106 17.47 -13.50 7.59
C ALA A 106 18.68 -12.76 8.19
N ALA A 107 18.50 -12.01 9.28
CA ALA A 107 19.57 -11.26 9.93
C ALA A 107 20.59 -12.20 10.59
N ASP A 108 21.89 -11.93 10.40
CA ASP A 108 22.97 -12.70 11.04
C ASP A 108 23.05 -12.35 12.53
N PRO A 109 22.86 -13.32 13.45
CA PRO A 109 22.99 -13.10 14.90
C PRO A 109 24.36 -12.58 15.33
N ARG A 110 25.39 -12.75 14.50
CA ARG A 110 26.79 -12.36 14.79
C ARG A 110 27.14 -10.94 14.38
N GLN A 111 26.22 -10.19 13.76
CA GLN A 111 26.43 -8.77 13.45
C GLN A 111 25.83 -7.88 14.54
N PRO A 112 26.63 -7.47 15.56
CA PRO A 112 26.16 -6.49 16.55
C PRO A 112 25.85 -5.17 15.84
N GLY A 113 24.57 -4.76 15.88
CA GLY A 113 24.07 -3.53 15.25
C GLY A 113 22.88 -3.72 14.29
N THR A 114 22.58 -4.95 13.86
CA THR A 114 21.40 -5.28 13.02
C THR A 114 20.13 -5.50 13.84
N GLY A 115 20.25 -5.64 15.17
CA GLY A 115 19.15 -5.58 16.13
C GLY A 115 18.54 -4.18 16.29
N ARG A 116 18.48 -3.38 15.22
CA ARG A 116 17.68 -2.15 15.18
C ARG A 116 16.24 -2.59 15.41
N LEU A 117 15.71 -2.26 16.59
CA LEU A 117 14.37 -2.58 17.08
C LEU A 117 13.36 -2.54 15.94
N HIS A 118 13.05 -3.69 15.36
CA HIS A 118 12.01 -3.76 14.34
C HIS A 118 10.73 -3.29 15.00
N PRO A 119 10.02 -2.32 14.41
CA PRO A 119 8.84 -1.81 15.05
C PRO A 119 7.82 -2.94 15.22
N PRO A 120 7.04 -2.95 16.31
CA PRO A 120 6.13 -4.04 16.61
C PRO A 120 5.16 -4.23 15.45
N PRO A 121 4.82 -5.45 15.02
CA PRO A 121 3.99 -5.67 13.85
C PRO A 121 2.65 -4.94 13.93
N TYR A 122 2.15 -4.47 12.79
CA TYR A 122 0.83 -3.89 12.69
C TYR A 122 -0.25 -4.85 13.19
N ARG A 123 -1.14 -4.37 14.05
CA ARG A 123 -2.23 -5.18 14.63
C ARG A 123 -3.40 -5.26 13.65
N LEU A 124 -3.41 -6.28 12.80
CA LEU A 124 -4.39 -6.46 11.71
C LEU A 124 -5.81 -6.79 12.18
N GLY A 125 -5.97 -7.55 13.27
CA GLY A 125 -7.28 -8.05 13.71
C GLY A 125 -7.95 -8.92 12.63
N ALA A 126 -9.23 -8.69 12.34
CA ALA A 126 -10.01 -9.43 11.32
C ALA A 126 -9.52 -9.24 9.87
N LEU A 127 -8.58 -8.30 9.65
CA LEU A 127 -7.93 -8.07 8.36
C LEU A 127 -6.73 -9.00 8.13
N ALA A 128 -6.33 -9.80 9.12
CA ALA A 128 -5.28 -10.80 8.92
C ALA A 128 -5.74 -11.92 7.99
N ILE A 129 -4.84 -12.39 7.13
CA ILE A 129 -4.99 -13.56 6.26
C ILE A 129 -4.24 -14.75 6.85
N ALA A 130 -2.93 -14.59 7.07
CA ALA A 130 -2.02 -15.63 7.51
C ALA A 130 -1.13 -15.20 8.67
N TRP A 131 -1.15 -13.91 9.05
CA TRP A 131 -0.21 -13.31 10.00
C TRP A 131 0.01 -14.13 11.28
N THR A 132 -1.04 -14.69 11.89
CA THR A 132 -0.90 -15.51 13.12
C THR A 132 -0.02 -16.74 12.92
N ARG A 133 -0.06 -17.37 11.74
CA ARG A 133 0.82 -18.50 11.40
C ARG A 133 2.21 -18.01 10.98
N VAL A 134 2.26 -16.98 10.14
CA VAL A 134 3.52 -16.38 9.65
C VAL A 134 4.38 -15.88 10.81
N ALA A 135 3.82 -15.20 11.80
CA ALA A 135 4.57 -14.67 12.94
C ALA A 135 5.21 -15.74 13.84
N ARG A 136 4.83 -17.02 13.68
CA ARG A 136 5.38 -18.14 14.47
C ARG A 136 6.52 -18.86 13.76
N THR A 137 6.78 -18.55 12.49
CA THR A 137 7.83 -19.23 11.72
C THR A 137 9.20 -18.79 12.18
N ARG A 138 10.16 -19.72 12.12
CA ARG A 138 11.53 -19.54 12.63
C ARG A 138 12.57 -19.53 11.53
N SER A 139 12.17 -19.73 10.29
CA SER A 139 13.05 -19.67 9.13
C SER A 139 12.30 -19.13 7.90
N PRO A 140 13.02 -18.59 6.90
CA PRO A 140 12.40 -18.13 5.66
C PRO A 140 11.68 -19.24 4.87
N SER A 141 12.14 -20.49 4.97
CA SER A 141 11.50 -21.65 4.33
C SER A 141 10.18 -22.05 5.01
N GLU A 142 10.13 -22.03 6.34
CA GLU A 142 8.88 -22.19 7.11
C GLU A 142 7.88 -21.07 6.79
N LEU A 143 8.38 -19.83 6.65
CA LEU A 143 7.58 -18.67 6.26
C LEU A 143 6.96 -18.88 4.88
N ARG A 144 7.75 -19.25 3.88
CA ARG A 144 7.26 -19.59 2.53
C ARG A 144 6.17 -20.66 2.58
N THR A 145 6.38 -21.72 3.37
CA THR A 145 5.41 -22.81 3.54
C THR A 145 4.11 -22.31 4.16
N ALA A 146 4.18 -21.47 5.19
CA ALA A 146 3.01 -20.88 5.83
C ALA A 146 2.23 -19.96 4.88
N LEU A 147 2.91 -19.19 4.02
CA LEU A 147 2.28 -18.38 2.98
C LEU A 147 1.62 -19.24 1.91
N ALA A 148 2.31 -20.28 1.43
CA ALA A 148 1.82 -21.22 0.43
C ALA A 148 0.53 -21.93 0.88
N ALA A 149 0.41 -22.25 2.17
CA ALA A 149 -0.77 -22.86 2.78
C ALA A 149 -1.88 -21.84 3.16
N SER A 150 -1.80 -20.61 2.68
CA SER A 150 -2.75 -19.53 2.98
C SER A 150 -3.32 -18.91 1.70
N ALA A 151 -4.26 -17.97 1.85
CA ALA A 151 -4.79 -17.22 0.71
C ALA A 151 -3.75 -16.31 0.01
N TRP A 152 -2.55 -16.12 0.59
CA TRP A 152 -1.43 -15.49 -0.11
C TRP A 152 -0.86 -16.35 -1.23
N GLY A 153 -0.90 -17.68 -1.07
CA GLY A 153 -0.26 -18.63 -1.98
C GLY A 153 1.27 -18.59 -1.91
N ASP A 154 1.94 -19.46 -2.70
CA ASP A 154 3.40 -19.54 -2.72
C ASP A 154 4.01 -18.25 -3.31
N PRO A 155 4.91 -17.54 -2.62
CA PRO A 155 5.64 -16.39 -3.19
C PRO A 155 6.64 -16.78 -4.30
N GLY A 156 7.03 -18.05 -4.40
CA GLY A 156 7.94 -18.58 -5.42
C GLY A 156 9.41 -18.66 -5.01
N GLY A 157 9.75 -18.23 -3.79
CA GLY A 157 11.08 -18.31 -3.20
C GLY A 157 11.05 -17.95 -1.72
N ASP A 158 12.14 -18.23 -1.00
CA ASP A 158 12.30 -17.95 0.43
C ASP A 158 13.20 -16.75 0.74
N SER A 159 13.80 -16.12 -0.28
CA SER A 159 14.52 -14.86 -0.08
C SER A 159 13.56 -13.73 0.31
N PRO A 160 14.00 -12.74 1.13
CA PRO A 160 13.19 -11.57 1.47
C PRO A 160 12.57 -10.89 0.24
N ALA A 161 13.35 -10.73 -0.84
CA ALA A 161 12.90 -10.13 -2.08
C ALA A 161 11.84 -10.99 -2.80
N ALA A 162 12.01 -12.32 -2.85
CA ALA A 162 11.03 -13.20 -3.48
C ALA A 162 9.70 -13.22 -2.72
N ILE A 163 9.76 -13.27 -1.38
CA ILE A 163 8.58 -13.18 -0.50
C ILE A 163 7.83 -11.86 -0.71
N ALA A 164 8.57 -10.75 -0.62
CA ALA A 164 8.07 -9.40 -0.82
C ALA A 164 7.36 -9.23 -2.18
N THR A 165 8.03 -9.59 -3.27
CA THR A 165 7.48 -9.48 -4.63
C THR A 165 6.30 -10.43 -4.84
N GLY A 166 6.41 -11.68 -4.41
CA GLY A 166 5.34 -12.68 -4.55
C GLY A 166 4.06 -12.30 -3.82
N MET A 167 4.18 -11.73 -2.61
CA MET A 167 3.02 -11.22 -1.87
C MET A 167 2.40 -9.98 -2.53
N ARG A 168 3.21 -9.04 -3.04
CA ARG A 168 2.67 -7.86 -3.76
C ARG A 168 1.93 -8.26 -5.05
N VAL A 169 2.45 -9.22 -5.81
CA VAL A 169 1.75 -9.79 -6.98
C VAL A 169 0.44 -10.46 -6.56
N SER A 170 0.49 -11.28 -5.50
CA SER A 170 -0.71 -11.93 -4.95
C SER A 170 -1.76 -10.91 -4.51
N ALA A 171 -1.35 -9.83 -3.83
CA ALA A 171 -2.24 -8.75 -3.42
C ALA A 171 -2.93 -8.10 -4.62
N ALA A 172 -2.21 -7.79 -5.70
CA ALA A 172 -2.79 -7.19 -6.89
C ALA A 172 -3.84 -8.11 -7.55
N VAL A 173 -3.52 -9.40 -7.72
CA VAL A 173 -4.46 -10.38 -8.29
C VAL A 173 -5.70 -10.54 -7.42
N ARG A 174 -5.52 -10.61 -6.09
CA ARG A 174 -6.62 -10.72 -5.14
C ARG A 174 -7.49 -9.46 -5.12
N LEU A 175 -6.88 -8.28 -5.18
CA LEU A 175 -7.61 -7.02 -5.23
C LEU A 175 -8.48 -6.93 -6.49
N ALA A 176 -7.92 -7.26 -7.65
CA ALA A 176 -8.67 -7.26 -8.91
C ALA A 176 -9.83 -8.26 -8.91
N THR A 177 -9.68 -9.39 -8.21
CA THR A 177 -10.71 -10.44 -8.12
C THR A 177 -11.80 -10.09 -7.10
N ALA A 178 -11.42 -9.59 -5.93
CA ALA A 178 -12.34 -9.34 -4.82
C ALA A 178 -13.06 -7.99 -4.90
N VAL A 179 -12.47 -7.01 -5.61
CA VAL A 179 -12.98 -5.65 -5.69
C VAL A 179 -12.95 -5.18 -7.15
N PRO A 180 -13.99 -5.47 -7.95
CA PRO A 180 -14.04 -5.10 -9.37
C PRO A 180 -13.81 -3.60 -9.61
N ASP A 181 -14.34 -2.73 -8.74
CA ASP A 181 -14.14 -1.28 -8.81
C ASP A 181 -12.67 -0.85 -8.67
N ALA A 182 -11.80 -1.71 -8.10
CA ALA A 182 -10.38 -1.48 -7.91
C ALA A 182 -9.50 -2.29 -8.88
N ALA A 183 -10.09 -3.07 -9.81
CA ALA A 183 -9.34 -3.93 -10.72
C ALA A 183 -8.38 -3.14 -11.61
N ARG A 184 -8.82 -1.97 -12.11
CA ARG A 184 -7.96 -1.06 -12.89
C ARG A 184 -6.77 -0.56 -12.05
N TRP A 185 -6.99 -0.21 -10.79
CA TRP A 185 -5.90 0.21 -9.89
C TRP A 185 -4.91 -0.94 -9.65
N ALA A 186 -5.42 -2.15 -9.45
CA ALA A 186 -4.60 -3.34 -9.21
C ALA A 186 -3.73 -3.71 -10.41
N ALA A 187 -4.29 -3.72 -11.62
CA ALA A 187 -3.56 -3.98 -12.86
C ALA A 187 -2.45 -2.93 -13.08
N ALA A 188 -2.78 -1.65 -12.91
CA ALA A 188 -1.81 -0.56 -13.07
C ALA A 188 -0.70 -0.61 -11.99
N ARG A 189 -1.04 -0.89 -10.73
CA ARG A 189 -0.05 -1.05 -9.64
C ARG A 189 0.87 -2.24 -9.87
N LEU A 190 0.34 -3.33 -10.41
CA LEU A 190 1.12 -4.51 -10.79
C LEU A 190 2.07 -4.21 -11.95
N ALA A 191 1.65 -3.41 -12.94
CA ALA A 191 2.53 -2.95 -14.01
C ALA A 191 3.68 -2.09 -13.48
N LEU A 192 3.43 -1.19 -12.51
CA LEU A 192 4.51 -0.45 -11.83
C LEU A 192 5.48 -1.38 -11.09
N LEU A 193 4.94 -2.34 -10.33
CA LEU A 193 5.76 -3.31 -9.60
C LEU A 193 6.66 -4.10 -10.57
N PHE A 194 6.07 -4.65 -11.62
CA PHE A 194 6.79 -5.41 -12.64
C PHE A 194 7.86 -4.54 -13.32
N GLY A 195 7.47 -3.33 -13.72
CA GLY A 195 8.37 -2.38 -14.38
C GLY A 195 9.59 -2.03 -13.52
N ARG A 196 9.36 -1.79 -12.22
CA ARG A 196 10.41 -1.51 -11.25
C ARG A 196 11.33 -2.71 -11.04
N GLU A 197 10.77 -3.89 -10.75
CA GLU A 197 11.59 -5.08 -10.46
C GLU A 197 12.43 -5.48 -11.67
N VAL A 198 11.86 -5.47 -12.88
CA VAL A 198 12.52 -6.01 -14.08
C VAL A 198 13.40 -4.95 -14.77
N PHE A 199 12.92 -3.72 -14.97
CA PHE A 199 13.61 -2.73 -15.81
C PHE A 199 14.38 -1.66 -15.03
N VAL A 200 14.12 -1.50 -13.72
CA VAL A 200 14.91 -0.58 -12.87
C VAL A 200 15.90 -1.34 -12.01
N VAL A 201 15.42 -2.35 -11.27
CA VAL A 201 16.27 -3.13 -10.36
C VAL A 201 17.03 -4.25 -11.10
N GLY A 202 16.55 -4.67 -12.28
CA GLY A 202 17.20 -5.72 -13.07
C GLY A 202 17.00 -7.13 -12.50
N ARG A 203 15.98 -7.35 -11.68
CA ARG A 203 15.69 -8.65 -11.06
C ARG A 203 14.77 -9.49 -11.94
N ARG A 204 15.10 -10.78 -12.06
CA ARG A 204 14.16 -11.77 -12.58
C ARG A 204 13.11 -12.08 -11.52
N MET A 205 11.83 -11.89 -11.86
CA MET A 205 10.73 -12.31 -11.00
C MET A 205 10.62 -13.85 -10.94
N PRO A 206 10.26 -14.44 -9.79
CA PRO A 206 10.01 -15.89 -9.70
C PRO A 206 8.92 -16.34 -10.68
N ASP A 207 9.06 -17.52 -11.29
CA ASP A 207 8.14 -17.99 -12.34
C ASP A 207 6.67 -18.06 -11.87
N VAL A 208 6.43 -18.42 -10.60
CA VAL A 208 5.09 -18.39 -9.98
C VAL A 208 4.50 -16.97 -9.97
N SER A 209 5.33 -15.96 -9.71
CA SER A 209 4.93 -14.55 -9.72
C SER A 209 4.70 -14.05 -11.14
N VAL A 210 5.53 -14.46 -12.11
CA VAL A 210 5.33 -14.16 -13.54
C VAL A 210 4.01 -14.72 -14.04
N HIS A 211 3.71 -16.00 -13.73
CA HIS A 211 2.46 -16.64 -14.12
C HIS A 211 1.24 -15.93 -13.54
N ARG A 212 1.29 -15.52 -12.26
CA ARG A 212 0.22 -14.73 -11.64
C ARG A 212 0.09 -13.34 -12.26
N ALA A 213 1.21 -12.67 -12.52
CA ALA A 213 1.20 -11.34 -13.11
C ALA A 213 0.61 -11.35 -14.53
N ALA A 214 0.87 -12.41 -15.30
CA ALA A 214 0.32 -12.62 -16.64
C ALA A 214 -1.22 -12.64 -16.67
N ARG A 215 -1.88 -12.98 -15.56
CA ARG A 215 -3.36 -12.97 -15.47
C ARG A 215 -3.96 -11.57 -15.59
N LEU A 216 -3.23 -10.53 -15.19
CA LEU A 216 -3.68 -9.14 -15.26
C LEU A 216 -2.95 -8.33 -16.34
N LEU A 217 -1.67 -8.62 -16.58
CA LEU A 217 -0.85 -7.88 -17.56
C LEU A 217 -0.79 -8.57 -18.93
N GLY A 218 -1.19 -9.84 -19.02
CA GLY A 218 -1.04 -10.65 -20.22
C GLY A 218 0.36 -11.26 -20.39
N PRO A 219 0.47 -12.40 -21.11
CA PRO A 219 1.73 -13.12 -21.30
C PRO A 219 2.77 -12.32 -22.10
N ARG A 220 2.33 -11.49 -23.05
CA ARG A 220 3.23 -10.65 -23.85
C ARG A 220 3.93 -9.59 -23.01
N ALA A 221 3.22 -8.95 -22.08
CA ALA A 221 3.81 -7.95 -21.21
C ALA A 221 4.85 -8.56 -20.28
N VAL A 222 4.54 -9.67 -19.61
CA VAL A 222 5.50 -10.28 -18.69
C VAL A 222 6.69 -10.94 -19.40
N GLY A 223 6.59 -11.19 -20.71
CA GLY A 223 7.66 -11.72 -21.55
C GLY A 223 8.48 -10.66 -22.29
N ALA A 224 8.15 -9.37 -22.13
CA ALA A 224 8.83 -8.28 -22.81
C ALA A 224 10.30 -8.19 -22.40
N ARG A 225 11.18 -7.95 -23.38
CA ARG A 225 12.64 -7.90 -23.19
C ARG A 225 13.17 -6.49 -22.97
N SER A 226 12.36 -5.48 -23.22
CA SER A 226 12.68 -4.08 -22.97
C SER A 226 11.49 -3.33 -22.37
N TYR A 227 11.77 -2.21 -21.71
CA TYR A 227 10.74 -1.35 -21.14
C TYR A 227 9.81 -0.76 -22.22
N ALA A 228 10.36 -0.41 -23.38
CA ALA A 228 9.58 0.07 -24.52
C ALA A 228 8.60 -0.99 -25.03
N GLU A 229 9.06 -2.24 -25.21
CA GLU A 229 8.19 -3.35 -25.59
C GLU A 229 7.11 -3.60 -24.53
N PHE A 230 7.49 -3.62 -23.25
CA PHE A 230 6.57 -3.79 -22.12
C PHE A 230 5.43 -2.78 -22.18
N ARG A 231 5.73 -1.49 -22.34
CA ARG A 231 4.74 -0.42 -22.45
C ARG A 231 3.77 -0.60 -23.61
N GLN A 232 4.27 -1.02 -24.78
CA GLN A 232 3.45 -1.19 -25.98
C GLN A 232 2.42 -2.31 -25.84
N VAL A 233 2.81 -3.42 -25.19
CA VAL A 233 1.97 -4.62 -25.11
C VAL A 233 1.09 -4.69 -23.86
N LEU A 234 1.21 -3.73 -22.92
CA LEU A 234 0.36 -3.67 -21.73
C LEU A 234 -1.13 -3.54 -22.09
N PRO A 235 -2.04 -4.18 -21.34
CA PRO A 235 -3.49 -4.02 -21.53
C PRO A 235 -3.93 -2.61 -21.17
N ALA A 236 -5.07 -2.17 -21.72
CA ALA A 236 -5.59 -0.81 -21.51
C ALA A 236 -5.73 -0.44 -20.03
N ASP A 237 -6.14 -1.38 -19.19
CA ASP A 237 -6.32 -1.19 -17.73
C ASP A 237 -5.02 -0.87 -16.97
N ALA A 238 -3.86 -1.15 -17.56
CA ALA A 238 -2.55 -0.83 -17.00
C ALA A 238 -1.78 0.21 -17.82
N ARG A 239 -1.97 0.24 -19.15
CA ARG A 239 -1.22 1.07 -20.09
C ARG A 239 -1.38 2.56 -19.83
N TRP A 240 -2.59 3.00 -19.47
CA TRP A 240 -2.88 4.42 -19.19
C TRP A 240 -1.90 5.04 -18.20
N LEU A 241 -1.38 4.23 -17.27
CA LEU A 241 -0.49 4.68 -16.21
C LEU A 241 0.92 5.03 -16.72
N LEU A 242 1.37 4.38 -17.80
CA LEU A 242 2.72 4.55 -18.37
C LEU A 242 2.75 5.46 -19.61
N THR A 243 1.63 6.14 -19.88
CA THR A 243 1.56 7.18 -20.92
C THR A 243 2.58 8.29 -20.60
N ASP A 244 3.38 8.71 -21.57
CA ASP A 244 4.42 9.75 -21.41
C ASP A 244 5.53 9.41 -20.40
N VAL A 245 5.71 8.14 -20.03
CA VAL A 245 6.81 7.67 -19.18
C VAL A 245 7.75 6.85 -20.05
N GLU A 246 8.66 7.54 -20.74
CA GLU A 246 9.52 6.94 -21.77
C GLU A 246 10.58 6.00 -21.19
N GLU A 247 11.15 6.38 -20.05
CA GLU A 247 12.21 5.67 -19.38
C GLU A 247 11.73 4.97 -18.10
N ALA A 248 12.30 3.80 -17.80
CA ALA A 248 11.96 3.07 -16.58
C ALA A 248 12.37 3.83 -15.30
N ALA A 249 13.38 4.69 -15.39
CA ALA A 249 13.80 5.57 -14.29
C ALA A 249 12.70 6.56 -13.87
N ASP A 250 11.78 6.92 -14.77
CA ASP A 250 10.70 7.87 -14.53
C ASP A 250 9.42 7.23 -13.98
N LEU A 251 9.44 5.95 -13.61
CA LEU A 251 8.29 5.23 -13.04
C LEU A 251 7.71 5.89 -11.77
N TRP A 252 8.49 6.72 -11.07
CA TRP A 252 8.01 7.52 -9.94
C TRP A 252 6.87 8.47 -10.34
N ARG A 253 6.90 9.04 -11.55
CA ARG A 253 5.82 9.89 -12.09
C ARG A 253 4.54 9.10 -12.31
N ALA A 254 4.69 7.86 -12.78
CA ALA A 254 3.59 6.95 -12.94
C ALA A 254 2.97 6.56 -11.59
N GLU A 255 3.78 6.38 -10.55
CA GLU A 255 3.28 6.15 -9.18
C GLU A 255 2.47 7.34 -8.64
N ALA A 256 2.93 8.57 -8.84
CA ALA A 256 2.16 9.78 -8.49
C ALA A 256 0.79 9.79 -9.20
N ARG A 257 0.79 9.54 -10.52
CA ARG A 257 -0.43 9.47 -11.33
C ARG A 257 -1.38 8.37 -10.88
N TRP A 258 -0.84 7.26 -10.36
CA TRP A 258 -1.65 6.17 -9.79
C TRP A 258 -2.42 6.66 -8.57
N TRP A 259 -1.76 7.36 -7.65
CA TRP A 259 -2.42 7.92 -6.46
C TRP A 259 -3.47 8.97 -6.81
N ASP A 260 -3.22 9.82 -7.81
CA ASP A 260 -4.23 10.77 -8.31
C ASP A 260 -5.46 10.05 -8.89
N ALA A 261 -5.25 8.93 -9.58
CA ALA A 261 -6.35 8.12 -10.09
C ALA A 261 -7.15 7.46 -8.97
N VAL A 262 -6.48 6.85 -7.99
CA VAL A 262 -7.13 6.28 -6.79
C VAL A 262 -7.94 7.34 -6.06
N GLU A 263 -7.43 8.57 -5.94
CA GLU A 263 -8.15 9.66 -5.29
C GLU A 263 -9.40 10.07 -6.08
N ARG A 264 -9.25 10.34 -7.38
CA ARG A 264 -10.36 10.78 -8.25
C ARG A 264 -11.47 9.74 -8.31
N ASP A 265 -11.09 8.48 -8.56
CA ASP A 265 -12.02 7.36 -8.65
C ASP A 265 -12.65 7.10 -7.27
N GLY A 266 -11.87 7.19 -6.18
CA GLY A 266 -12.36 7.08 -4.81
C GLY A 266 -13.41 8.15 -4.44
N ARG A 267 -13.20 9.40 -4.85
CA ARG A 267 -14.21 10.48 -4.71
C ARG A 267 -15.49 10.15 -5.47
N GLU A 268 -15.37 9.58 -6.67
CA GLU A 268 -16.52 9.20 -7.48
C GLU A 268 -17.30 8.03 -6.86
N LEU A 269 -16.61 6.98 -6.42
CA LEU A 269 -17.23 5.83 -5.75
C LEU A 269 -17.99 6.26 -4.48
N LEU A 270 -17.48 7.25 -3.74
CA LEU A 270 -18.14 7.79 -2.55
C LEU A 270 -19.38 8.65 -2.88
N ARG A 271 -19.38 9.35 -4.02
CA ARG A 271 -20.47 10.24 -4.46
C ARG A 271 -21.61 9.50 -5.16
N ARG A 272 -21.32 8.65 -6.16
CA ARG A 272 -22.34 8.02 -7.03
C ARG A 272 -23.05 6.83 -6.39
N ALA A 273 -22.39 6.09 -5.50
CA ALA A 273 -22.96 4.86 -4.99
C ALA A 273 -23.93 5.15 -3.84
N ARG A 274 -25.24 5.06 -4.14
CA ARG A 274 -26.26 5.34 -3.13
C ARG A 274 -26.29 4.26 -2.04
N PHE A 275 -26.12 2.95 -2.34
CA PHE A 275 -26.23 1.87 -1.33
C PHE A 275 -25.48 0.53 -1.62
N GLY A 276 -24.40 0.51 -2.42
CA GLY A 276 -23.59 -0.70 -2.66
C GLY A 276 -22.28 -0.75 -1.83
N PRO A 277 -21.37 -1.72 -2.04
CA PRO A 277 -20.06 -1.78 -1.35
C PRO A 277 -19.09 -0.65 -1.77
N GLN A 278 -19.37 0.04 -2.88
CA GLN A 278 -18.52 1.06 -3.48
C GLN A 278 -18.16 2.25 -2.57
N PRO A 279 -19.06 2.81 -1.73
CA PRO A 279 -18.70 3.89 -0.80
C PRO A 279 -17.60 3.48 0.19
N VAL A 280 -17.53 2.20 0.55
CA VAL A 280 -16.49 1.68 1.45
C VAL A 280 -15.16 1.63 0.70
N VAL A 281 -15.15 1.10 -0.52
CA VAL A 281 -13.96 1.11 -1.39
C VAL A 281 -13.46 2.54 -1.61
N GLY A 282 -14.37 3.48 -1.91
CA GLY A 282 -14.05 4.89 -2.07
C GLY A 282 -13.49 5.53 -0.79
N ALA A 283 -14.08 5.24 0.39
CA ALA A 283 -13.55 5.73 1.66
C ALA A 283 -12.15 5.17 1.97
N VAL A 284 -11.92 3.87 1.74
CA VAL A 284 -10.60 3.26 1.91
C VAL A 284 -9.58 3.90 0.95
N ALA A 285 -9.94 4.12 -0.31
CA ALA A 285 -9.08 4.79 -1.28
C ALA A 285 -8.67 6.19 -0.80
N LEU A 286 -9.63 7.01 -0.35
CA LEU A 286 -9.34 8.38 0.12
C LEU A 286 -8.51 8.40 1.41
N LEU A 287 -8.79 7.51 2.37
CA LEU A 287 -8.00 7.38 3.59
C LEU A 287 -6.55 6.96 3.27
N SER A 288 -6.36 6.04 2.30
CA SER A 288 -5.04 5.60 1.87
C SER A 288 -4.26 6.71 1.15
N VAL A 289 -4.92 7.48 0.28
CA VAL A 289 -4.31 8.64 -0.39
C VAL A 289 -3.90 9.71 0.62
N ASP A 290 -4.76 10.01 1.59
CA ASP A 290 -4.46 10.98 2.65
C ASP A 290 -3.25 10.54 3.48
N ALA A 291 -3.22 9.28 3.93
CA ALA A 291 -2.08 8.74 4.67
C ALA A 291 -0.80 8.73 3.84
N TRP A 292 -0.85 8.41 2.55
CA TRP A 292 0.29 8.49 1.64
C TRP A 292 0.84 9.92 1.54
N ARG A 293 -0.04 10.92 1.33
CA ARG A 293 0.38 12.33 1.29
C ARG A 293 1.01 12.79 2.60
N ILE A 294 0.41 12.46 3.73
CA ILE A 294 0.92 12.86 5.05
C ILE A 294 2.28 12.20 5.34
N ARG A 295 2.48 10.94 4.95
CA ARG A 295 3.79 10.29 5.06
C ARG A 295 4.87 11.03 4.28
N GLY A 296 4.58 11.44 3.05
CA GLY A 296 5.53 12.22 2.26
C GLY A 296 5.73 13.64 2.77
N ALA A 297 4.69 14.28 3.28
CA ALA A 297 4.80 15.60 3.92
C ALA A 297 5.70 15.55 5.17
N LEU A 298 5.64 14.46 5.95
CA LEU A 298 6.56 14.23 7.08
C LEU A 298 8.02 14.06 6.63
N GLU A 299 8.25 13.42 5.47
CA GLU A 299 9.60 13.30 4.90
C GLU A 299 10.15 14.68 4.51
N LEU A 300 9.31 15.55 3.94
CA LEU A 300 9.71 16.91 3.58
C LEU A 300 9.99 17.78 4.82
N ALA A 301 9.13 17.69 5.84
CA ALA A 301 9.35 18.38 7.11
C ALA A 301 10.66 17.94 7.78
N ALA A 302 10.97 16.65 7.74
CA ALA A 302 12.23 16.11 8.26
C ALA A 302 13.47 16.62 7.51
N ARG A 303 13.33 17.06 6.26
CA ARG A 303 14.39 17.63 5.42
C ARG A 303 14.47 19.16 5.48
N GLY A 304 13.79 19.80 6.43
CA GLY A 304 13.83 21.25 6.64
C GLY A 304 12.63 22.02 6.07
N GLY A 305 11.66 21.31 5.49
CA GLY A 305 10.49 21.91 4.83
C GLY A 305 10.84 22.74 3.59
N GLY A 306 9.82 23.23 2.88
CA GLY A 306 10.05 24.19 1.79
C GLY A 306 8.84 24.42 0.87
N PRO A 307 8.69 25.64 0.30
CA PRO A 307 7.73 25.92 -0.75
C PRO A 307 8.27 25.41 -2.10
N GLY A 308 8.41 24.09 -2.22
CA GLY A 308 8.65 23.41 -3.48
C GLY A 308 7.42 22.60 -3.87
N ASP A 309 7.34 22.15 -5.11
CA ASP A 309 6.31 21.21 -5.59
C ASP A 309 6.36 19.90 -4.75
N TRP A 310 5.75 19.93 -3.57
CA TRP A 310 5.86 18.89 -2.53
C TRP A 310 5.27 17.57 -2.99
N LEU A 311 4.41 17.59 -4.02
CA LEU A 311 3.98 16.39 -4.74
C LEU A 311 5.18 15.63 -5.33
N GLY A 312 6.24 16.32 -5.76
CA GLY A 312 7.50 15.73 -6.22
C GLY A 312 8.39 15.17 -5.10
N GLY A 313 8.43 15.84 -3.93
CA GLY A 313 9.30 15.44 -2.81
C GLY A 313 8.80 14.23 -2.00
N VAL A 314 7.50 13.94 -2.03
CA VAL A 314 6.89 12.72 -1.46
C VAL A 314 7.37 11.44 -2.17
N LEU A 315 7.90 11.55 -3.40
CA LEU A 315 8.14 10.43 -4.31
C LEU A 315 9.49 9.72 -4.11
N ASP A 316 10.38 10.27 -3.28
CA ASP A 316 11.69 9.69 -2.94
C ASP A 316 11.69 8.83 -1.66
N ALA A 317 10.57 8.73 -0.95
CA ALA A 317 10.46 7.85 0.21
C ALA A 317 10.17 6.41 -0.25
N PRO A 318 10.91 5.38 0.23
CA PRO A 318 10.59 4.00 -0.11
C PRO A 318 9.16 3.66 0.37
N GLY A 319 8.31 3.29 -0.59
CA GLY A 319 6.89 2.95 -0.39
C GLY A 319 6.66 1.80 0.57
#